data_AF-A0A8J6SJ76-F1
#
_entry.id   AF-A0A8J6SJ76-F1
#
_cell.length_a   1.000
_cell.length_b   1.000
_cell.length_c   1.000
_cell.angle_alpha   90.00
_cell.angle_beta   90.00
_cell.angle_gamma   90.00
#
_symmetry.space_group_name_H-M   'P 1'
#
loop_
_entity.id
_entity.type
_entity.pdbx_description
1 polymer ?
#
loop_
_entity_poly.entity_id
_entity_poly.type
_entity_poly.pdbx_seq_one_letter_code
_entity_poly.pdbx_strand_id
1 'polypeptide(L)'
;MLKTSLIATTLLLAATVSYPLKTLAQVPSTQNDANSQRGCLSGYPDGTYRGERSVSRYEFAAALNACLNQLNQLIPSERAGLATREEVEALIQRQRQLNEQLRELSDRVGTLSGESSDTTGK
;
A
#
# COMPACT_ATOMS: atom_id res chain seq x y z
N MET A 1 -61.67 -16.29 0.05
CA MET A 1 -60.47 -15.89 -0.72
C MET A 1 -60.19 -14.38 -0.74
N LEU A 2 -61.13 -13.48 -0.43
CA LEU A 2 -60.88 -12.02 -0.44
C LEU A 2 -60.15 -11.46 0.81
N LYS A 3 -60.26 -12.13 1.98
CA LYS A 3 -59.69 -11.63 3.25
C LYS A 3 -58.17 -11.82 3.40
N THR A 4 -57.55 -12.74 2.65
CA THR A 4 -56.11 -13.01 2.74
C THR A 4 -55.27 -12.01 1.93
N SER A 5 -55.84 -11.35 0.92
CA SER A 5 -55.15 -10.35 0.09
C SER A 5 -54.95 -9.02 0.80
N LEU A 6 -55.86 -8.66 1.71
CA LEU A 6 -55.85 -7.40 2.46
C LEU A 6 -54.74 -7.37 3.54
N ILE A 7 -54.46 -8.53 4.16
CA ILE A 7 -53.38 -8.65 5.16
C ILE A 7 -52.00 -8.51 4.50
N ALA A 8 -51.81 -9.12 3.33
CA ALA A 8 -50.56 -9.06 2.58
C ALA A 8 -50.22 -7.63 2.11
N THR A 9 -51.23 -6.84 1.73
CA THR A 9 -51.04 -5.44 1.33
C THR A 9 -50.76 -4.52 2.53
N THR A 10 -51.36 -4.77 3.69
CA THR A 10 -51.03 -4.02 4.92
C THR A 10 -49.62 -4.32 5.43
N LEU A 11 -49.12 -5.55 5.26
CA LEU A 11 -47.78 -5.94 5.68
C LEU A 11 -46.69 -5.26 4.82
N LEU A 12 -46.97 -5.06 3.53
CA LEU A 12 -46.09 -4.38 2.58
C LEU A 12 -45.99 -2.87 2.83
N LEU A 13 -47.05 -2.22 3.30
CA LEU A 13 -47.00 -0.79 3.66
C LEU A 13 -46.29 -0.51 5.00
N ALA A 14 -46.36 -1.43 5.96
CA ALA A 14 -45.64 -1.27 7.23
C ALA A 14 -44.12 -1.31 7.06
N ALA A 15 -43.63 -2.03 6.04
CA ALA A 15 -42.21 -2.11 5.75
C ALA A 15 -41.64 -0.78 5.21
N THR A 16 -42.41 0.13 4.62
CA THR A 16 -41.87 1.37 4.05
C THR A 16 -41.81 2.55 5.02
N VAL A 17 -42.51 2.47 6.16
CA VAL A 17 -42.58 3.58 7.14
C VAL A 17 -41.62 3.40 8.32
N SER A 18 -41.14 2.17 8.56
CA SER A 18 -40.32 1.83 9.73
C SER A 18 -38.85 1.53 9.43
N TYR A 19 -38.32 2.02 8.32
CA TYR A 19 -36.87 2.15 8.17
C TYR A 19 -36.45 3.51 8.74
N PRO A 20 -35.63 3.56 9.80
CA PRO A 20 -35.09 4.84 10.26
C PRO A 20 -34.33 5.48 9.10
N LEU A 21 -34.78 6.67 8.70
CA LEU A 21 -34.23 7.51 7.62
C LEU A 21 -32.80 8.03 7.89
N LYS A 22 -32.06 7.39 8.80
CA LYS A 22 -30.81 7.89 9.37
C LYS A 22 -29.54 7.28 8.77
N THR A 23 -29.62 6.63 7.61
CA THR A 23 -28.48 5.94 6.99
C THR A 23 -28.32 6.26 5.51
N LEU A 24 -28.23 7.55 5.15
CA LEU A 24 -27.71 7.97 3.84
C LEU A 24 -26.61 9.02 3.91
N ALA A 25 -25.98 9.22 5.07
CA ALA A 25 -24.81 10.10 5.15
C ALA A 25 -23.92 9.79 6.36
N GLN A 26 -23.44 8.55 6.48
CA GLN A 26 -22.25 8.29 7.30
C GLN A 26 -21.62 6.99 6.83
N VAL A 27 -20.56 7.12 6.04
CA VAL A 27 -19.63 6.01 5.79
C VAL A 27 -19.07 5.62 7.17
N PRO A 28 -19.25 4.38 7.64
CA PRO A 28 -18.57 3.90 8.83
C PRO A 28 -17.08 4.03 8.59
N SER A 29 -16.39 4.80 9.43
CA SER A 29 -14.93 4.80 9.46
C SER A 29 -14.49 3.35 9.71
N THR A 30 -13.77 2.77 8.75
CA THR A 30 -13.21 1.43 8.86
C THR A 30 -12.19 1.44 10.00
N GLN A 31 -12.68 1.09 11.17
CA GLN A 31 -11.87 0.82 12.33
C GLN A 31 -11.22 -0.54 12.08
N ASN A 32 -9.94 -0.52 11.70
CA ASN A 32 -8.99 -1.63 11.52
C ASN A 32 -8.69 -2.05 10.07
N ASP A 33 -7.82 -1.30 9.38
CA ASP A 33 -6.90 -1.92 8.42
C ASP A 33 -5.46 -1.68 8.87
N ALA A 34 -4.71 -2.75 9.11
CA ALA A 34 -3.31 -2.72 9.56
C ALA A 34 -2.31 -2.23 8.48
N ASN A 35 -2.82 -1.81 7.32
CA ASN A 35 -2.12 -1.03 6.29
C ASN A 35 -2.98 0.14 5.78
N SER A 36 -3.92 0.63 6.60
CA SER A 36 -4.66 1.87 6.31
C SER A 36 -3.77 3.03 6.69
N GLN A 37 -3.07 3.58 5.70
CA GLN A 37 -2.69 4.99 5.71
C GLN A 37 -3.97 5.78 6.02
N ARG A 38 -4.17 6.13 7.29
CA ARG A 38 -5.18 7.10 7.69
C ARG A 38 -4.91 8.33 6.85
N GLY A 39 -5.77 8.55 5.85
CA GLY A 39 -5.63 9.63 4.91
C GLY A 39 -5.41 10.92 5.69
N CYS A 40 -4.45 11.72 5.25
CA CYS A 40 -4.07 12.97 5.91
C CYS A 40 -5.21 14.02 5.94
N LEU A 41 -6.36 13.72 5.33
CA LEU A 41 -7.58 14.52 5.31
C LEU A 41 -8.70 13.73 6.00
N SER A 42 -8.88 13.95 7.31
CA SER A 42 -9.86 13.22 8.14
C SER A 42 -11.13 14.04 8.48
N GLY A 43 -11.31 15.21 7.87
CA GLY A 43 -12.39 16.14 8.23
C GLY A 43 -11.94 17.21 9.23
N TYR A 44 -12.86 17.71 10.05
CA TYR A 44 -12.56 18.73 11.05
C TYR A 44 -11.89 18.14 12.29
N PRO A 45 -11.20 18.94 13.12
CA PRO A 45 -10.51 18.46 14.34
C PRO A 45 -11.44 17.80 15.37
N ASP A 46 -12.74 18.07 15.29
CA ASP A 46 -13.79 17.46 16.12
C ASP A 46 -14.22 16.06 15.61
N GLY A 47 -13.56 15.55 14.56
CA GLY A 47 -13.86 14.26 13.94
C GLY A 47 -15.12 14.28 13.09
N THR A 48 -15.70 15.45 12.82
CA THR A 48 -16.92 15.59 12.04
C THR A 48 -16.64 15.96 10.59
N TYR A 49 -17.66 15.75 9.74
CA TYR A 49 -17.69 16.23 8.36
C TYR A 49 -18.93 17.10 8.18
N ARG A 50 -18.72 18.38 7.86
CA ARG A 50 -19.79 19.38 7.73
C ARG A 50 -20.21 19.50 6.27
N GLY A 51 -20.76 18.41 5.73
CA GLY A 51 -21.12 18.28 4.31
C GLY A 51 -22.33 19.11 3.89
N GLU A 52 -23.14 19.58 4.85
CA GLU A 52 -24.30 20.44 4.60
C GLU A 52 -23.94 21.88 4.18
N ARG A 53 -22.66 22.26 4.29
CA ARG A 53 -22.18 23.58 3.86
C ARG A 53 -21.01 23.46 2.89
N SER A 54 -20.85 24.48 2.05
CA SER A 54 -19.67 24.59 1.20
C SER A 54 -18.41 24.84 2.03
N VAL A 55 -17.29 24.27 1.59
CA VAL A 55 -15.98 24.52 2.19
C VAL A 55 -15.44 25.87 1.72
N SER A 56 -14.89 26.66 2.63
CA SER A 56 -14.15 27.86 2.24
C SER A 56 -12.75 27.50 1.70
N ARG A 57 -12.19 28.37 0.86
CA ARG A 57 -10.81 28.22 0.37
C ARG A 57 -9.79 28.14 1.52
N TYR A 58 -10.04 28.85 2.62
CA TYR A 58 -9.17 28.86 3.80
C TYR A 58 -9.23 27.55 4.58
N GLU A 59 -10.42 26.97 4.75
CA GLU A 59 -10.59 25.67 5.42
C GLU A 59 -9.92 24.55 4.61
N PHE A 60 -10.04 24.61 3.28
CA PHE A 60 -9.32 23.69 2.40
C PHE A 60 -7.80 23.85 2.53
N ALA A 61 -7.29 25.09 2.52
CA ALA A 61 -5.85 25.35 2.67
C ALA A 61 -5.31 24.87 4.02
N ALA A 62 -6.06 25.05 5.10
CA ALA A 62 -5.68 24.56 6.42
C ALA A 62 -5.63 23.02 6.47
N ALA A 63 -6.63 22.35 5.89
CA ALA A 63 -6.65 20.89 5.78
C ALA A 63 -5.48 20.35 4.93
N LEU A 64 -5.19 21.00 3.80
CA LEU A 64 -4.06 20.65 2.95
C LEU A 64 -2.71 20.87 3.65
N ASN A 65 -2.54 22.00 4.34
CA ASN A 65 -1.32 22.30 5.09
C ASN A 65 -1.09 21.28 6.22
N ALA A 66 -2.14 20.90 6.95
CA ALA A 66 -2.06 19.84 7.95
C ALA A 66 -1.64 18.51 7.31
N CYS A 67 -2.22 18.17 6.16
CA CYS A 67 -1.84 16.97 5.42
C CYS A 67 -0.37 16.98 4.97
N LEU A 68 0.10 18.08 4.38
CA LEU A 68 1.48 18.21 3.93
C LEU A 68 2.48 18.09 5.09
N ASN A 69 2.14 18.63 6.27
CA ASN A 69 2.96 18.47 7.47
C ASN A 69 3.03 17.02 7.93
N GLN A 70 1.93 16.27 7.86
CA GLN A 70 1.92 14.84 8.15
C GLN A 70 2.74 14.04 7.13
N LEU A 71 2.62 14.34 5.84
CA LEU A 71 3.45 13.73 4.79
C LEU A 71 4.94 14.01 5.01
N ASN A 72 5.31 15.25 5.33
CA ASN A 72 6.69 15.62 5.63
C ASN A 72 7.26 14.89 6.86
N GLN A 73 6.41 14.40 7.77
CA GLN A 73 6.81 13.55 8.90
C GLN A 73 6.88 12.06 8.54
N LEU A 74 6.19 11.62 7.49
CA LEU A 74 6.26 10.25 6.97
C LEU A 74 7.44 10.06 6.00
N ILE A 75 7.79 11.11 5.26
CA ILE A 75 8.92 11.15 4.31
C ILE A 75 10.33 10.95 4.96
N PRO A 76 10.62 11.21 6.25
CA PRO A 76 11.99 11.09 6.77
C PRO A 76 12.46 9.68 7.17
N SER A 77 11.69 8.60 6.96
CA SER A 77 12.03 7.30 7.59
C SER A 77 12.55 6.22 6.64
N GLU A 78 12.35 6.33 5.32
CA GLU A 78 12.81 5.28 4.40
C GLU A 78 14.27 5.43 3.97
N ARG A 79 15.03 6.41 4.48
CA ARG A 79 16.50 6.45 4.28
C ARG A 79 17.21 5.23 4.86
N ALA A 80 16.64 4.58 5.88
CA ALA A 80 17.18 3.35 6.46
C ALA A 80 17.05 2.14 5.51
N GLY A 81 16.16 2.21 4.51
CA GLY A 81 15.99 1.17 3.48
C GLY A 81 16.58 1.53 2.12
N LEU A 82 17.11 2.75 1.96
CA LEU A 82 17.77 3.18 0.74
C LEU A 82 19.25 2.79 0.81
N ALA A 83 19.73 2.07 -0.21
CA ALA A 83 21.13 1.71 -0.32
C ALA A 83 22.00 2.96 -0.27
N THR A 84 22.94 2.97 0.67
CA THR A 84 23.94 4.01 0.78
C THR A 84 24.92 3.91 -0.38
N ARG A 85 25.58 5.02 -0.72
CA ARG A 85 26.60 5.05 -1.76
C ARG A 85 27.72 4.03 -1.49
N GLU A 86 28.11 3.90 -0.23
CA GLU A 86 29.13 2.96 0.21
C GLU A 86 28.72 1.50 0.01
N GLU A 87 27.47 1.13 0.32
CA GLU A 87 26.94 -0.21 0.06
C GLU A 87 26.90 -0.54 -1.45
N VAL A 88 26.52 0.43 -2.28
CA VAL A 88 26.52 0.26 -3.75
C VAL A 88 27.94 0.05 -4.27
N GLU A 89 28.90 0.83 -3.78
CA GLU A 89 30.31 0.67 -4.16
C GLU A 89 30.85 -0.70 -3.70
N ALA A 90 30.51 -1.14 -2.50
CA ALA A 90 30.87 -2.47 -1.99
C ALA A 90 30.26 -3.61 -2.85
N LEU A 91 28.99 -3.47 -3.27
CA LEU A 91 28.33 -4.43 -4.17
C LEU A 91 29.03 -4.52 -5.53
N ILE A 92 29.42 -3.39 -6.10
CA ILE A 92 30.16 -3.34 -7.38
C ILE A 92 31.50 -4.07 -7.26
N GLN A 93 32.24 -3.85 -6.17
CA GLN A 93 33.51 -4.54 -5.95
C GLN A 93 33.31 -6.05 -5.79
N ARG A 94 32.29 -6.47 -5.03
CA ARG A 94 31.97 -7.89 -4.87
C ARG A 94 31.61 -8.55 -6.20
N GLN A 95 30.86 -7.87 -7.07
CA GLN A 95 30.54 -8.38 -8.41
C GLN A 95 31.79 -8.56 -9.28
N ARG A 96 32.76 -7.64 -9.21
CA ARG A 96 34.03 -7.76 -9.93
C ARG A 96 34.84 -8.97 -9.47
N GLN A 97 34.95 -9.15 -8.16
CA GLN A 97 35.66 -10.29 -7.58
C GLN A 97 35.03 -11.62 -8.00
N LEU A 98 33.69 -11.71 -8.00
CA LEU A 98 33.00 -12.92 -8.47
C LEU A 98 33.30 -13.23 -9.94
N ASN A 99 33.30 -12.21 -10.80
CA ASN A 99 33.61 -12.40 -12.21
C ASN A 99 35.05 -12.90 -12.42
N GLU A 100 36.00 -12.42 -11.62
CA GLU A 100 37.39 -12.88 -11.65
C GLU A 100 37.52 -14.33 -11.19
N GLN A 101 36.84 -14.70 -10.10
CA GLN A 101 36.80 -16.07 -9.59
C GLN A 101 36.21 -17.05 -10.59
N LEU A 102 35.16 -16.65 -11.32
CA LEU A 102 34.56 -17.48 -12.37
C LEU A 102 35.52 -17.70 -13.54
N ARG A 103 36.31 -16.69 -13.90
CA ARG A 103 37.31 -16.80 -14.97
C ARG A 103 38.41 -17.78 -14.59
N GLU A 104 38.94 -17.65 -13.38
CA GLU A 104 39.93 -18.59 -12.84
C GLU A 104 39.39 -20.02 -12.76
N LEU A 105 38.14 -20.19 -12.30
CA LEU A 105 37.51 -21.50 -12.25
C LEU A 105 37.36 -22.11 -13.65
N SER A 106 36.97 -21.30 -14.63
CA SER A 106 36.87 -21.72 -16.04
C SER A 106 38.22 -22.16 -16.59
N ASP A 107 39.28 -21.41 -16.32
CA ASP A 107 40.63 -21.72 -16.80
C ASP A 107 41.11 -23.05 -16.20
N ARG A 108 40.93 -23.26 -14.89
CA ARG A 108 41.26 -24.54 -14.21
C ARG A 108 40.47 -25.73 -14.73
N VAL A 109 39.17 -25.54 -15.00
CA VAL A 109 38.35 -26.60 -15.62
C VAL A 109 38.84 -26.89 -17.04
N GLY A 110 39.25 -25.88 -17.79
CA GLY A 110 39.85 -26.02 -19.11
C GLY A 110 41.14 -26.84 -19.11
N THR A 111 42.07 -26.54 -18.19
CA THR A 111 43.34 -27.30 -18.09
C THR A 111 43.10 -28.75 -17.69
N LEU A 112 42.22 -29.00 -16.72
CA LEU A 112 41.88 -30.36 -16.28
C LEU A 112 41.18 -31.16 -17.39
N SER A 113 40.29 -30.52 -18.15
CA SER A 113 39.62 -31.13 -19.30
C SER A 113 40.64 -31.51 -20.39
N GLY A 114 41.60 -30.62 -20.70
CA GLY A 114 42.68 -30.90 -21.64
C GLY A 114 43.55 -32.10 -21.25
N GLU A 115 44.02 -32.14 -19.99
CA GLU A 115 44.83 -33.25 -19.44
C GLU A 115 44.09 -34.60 -19.51
N SER A 116 42.78 -34.61 -19.24
CA SER A 116 41.95 -35.82 -19.31
C SER A 116 41.75 -36.34 -20.74
N SER A 117 41.76 -35.44 -21.73
CA SER A 117 41.62 -35.81 -23.15
C SER A 117 42.89 -36.43 -23.72
N ASP A 118 44.07 -36.00 -23.25
CA ASP A 118 45.37 -36.48 -23.72
C ASP A 118 45.73 -37.87 -23.14
N THR A 119 45.21 -38.19 -21.96
CA THR A 119 45.39 -39.49 -21.30
C THR A 119 44.44 -40.59 -21.81
N THR A 120 43.33 -40.23 -22.48
CA THR A 120 42.37 -41.20 -23.06
C THR A 120 42.66 -41.53 -24.53
N GLY A 121 43.51 -40.73 -25.20
CA GLY A 121 43.87 -40.89 -26.62
C GLY A 121 45.13 -41.71 -26.92
N LYS A 122 45.73 -42.36 -25.91
CA LYS A 122 47.00 -43.09 -26.03
C LYS A 122 46.90 -44.56 -25.66
#